data_AF-A0A658IBJ7-F1
#
_entry.id   AF-A0A658IBJ7-F1
#
_cell.length_a   1.000
_cell.length_b   1.000
_cell.length_c   1.000
_cell.angle_alpha   90.00
_cell.angle_beta   90.00
_cell.angle_gamma   90.00
#
_symmetry.space_group_name_H-M   'P 1'
#
loop_
_entity.id
_entity.type
_entity.pdbx_description
1 polymer ?
#
loop_
_entity_poly.entity_id
_entity_poly.type
_entity_poly.pdbx_seq_one_letter_code
_entity_poly.pdbx_strand_id
1 'polypeptide(L)'
;ANTERYTSFYRLGSGMQYIKDKNGNVTWISEAYSYLTGGTVGAPSSSDYIISSWPGNVFDPINGPLSSYGAPGDSGSPLFAYDSWQEKWVIVGVLSTWTGENGTNSRWAVIPLDFIERTLTEDNDVSVTFNSSLSEPLLWSFDQSSGTGSLAQASISYKMHGQKGDDLNAGKNVVFSGNGGQIDIRNDVSQGAG
;
A
#
# COMPACT_ATOMS: atom_id res chain seq x y z
N ALA A 1 7.61 -15.17 -14.87
CA ALA A 1 7.44 -15.45 -13.42
C ALA A 1 7.73 -16.92 -13.17
N ASN A 2 8.10 -17.32 -11.94
CA ASN A 2 8.04 -18.73 -11.56
C ASN A 2 6.56 -19.11 -11.42
N THR A 3 6.04 -19.85 -12.40
CA THR A 3 4.61 -20.21 -12.50
C THR A 3 4.22 -21.36 -11.57
N GLU A 4 5.18 -22.04 -10.94
CA GLU A 4 4.89 -23.00 -9.86
C GLU A 4 4.51 -22.27 -8.57
N ARG A 5 5.18 -21.14 -8.29
CA ARG A 5 4.89 -20.29 -7.14
C ARG A 5 3.74 -19.32 -7.39
N TYR A 6 3.80 -18.55 -8.47
CA TYR A 6 2.77 -17.56 -8.80
C TYR A 6 1.86 -18.09 -9.90
N THR A 7 0.76 -18.71 -9.50
CA THR A 7 -0.08 -19.53 -10.38
C THR A 7 -1.23 -18.75 -11.04
N SER A 8 -1.52 -17.55 -10.57
CA SER A 8 -2.59 -16.69 -11.10
C SER A 8 -2.30 -15.22 -10.82
N PHE A 9 -2.70 -14.34 -11.75
CA PHE A 9 -2.49 -12.90 -11.63
C PHE A 9 -3.78 -12.15 -11.95
N TYR A 10 -4.28 -11.38 -10.99
CA TYR A 10 -5.50 -10.60 -11.11
C TYR A 10 -5.20 -9.11 -10.97
N ARG A 11 -5.94 -8.30 -11.72
CA ARG A 11 -5.93 -6.84 -11.57
C ARG A 11 -7.35 -6.32 -11.42
N LEU A 12 -7.45 -5.10 -10.93
CA LEU A 12 -8.64 -4.28 -11.04
C LEU A 12 -8.24 -2.81 -11.12
N GLY A 13 -9.08 -1.99 -11.74
CA GLY A 13 -8.88 -0.55 -11.80
C GLY A 13 -10.12 0.15 -12.34
N SER A 14 -10.04 1.47 -12.43
CA SER A 14 -11.15 2.32 -12.89
C SER A 14 -10.69 3.26 -14.00
N GLY A 15 -9.80 2.80 -14.88
CA GLY A 15 -9.45 3.55 -16.08
C GLY A 15 -10.65 3.78 -17.01
N MET A 16 -10.40 4.46 -18.11
CA MET A 16 -11.35 4.56 -19.22
C MET A 16 -11.77 3.15 -19.66
N GLN A 17 -13.07 2.95 -19.87
CA GLN A 17 -13.63 1.64 -20.07
C GLN A 17 -13.87 1.39 -21.55
N TYR A 18 -13.36 0.26 -22.03
CA TYR A 18 -13.48 -0.16 -23.41
C TYR A 18 -13.89 -1.62 -23.49
N ILE A 19 -14.51 -2.01 -24.60
CA ILE A 19 -14.64 -3.40 -25.04
C ILE A 19 -13.85 -3.59 -26.34
N LYS A 20 -13.26 -4.77 -26.51
CA LYS A 20 -12.55 -5.14 -27.73
C LYS A 20 -13.15 -6.42 -28.30
N ASP A 21 -13.53 -6.41 -29.58
CA ASP A 21 -14.05 -7.60 -30.26
C ASP A 21 -12.91 -8.49 -30.82
N LYS A 22 -13.26 -9.69 -31.31
CA LYS A 22 -12.28 -10.65 -31.86
C LYS A 22 -11.55 -10.17 -33.11
N ASN A 23 -12.11 -9.19 -33.82
CA ASN A 23 -11.47 -8.56 -34.97
C ASN A 23 -10.51 -7.45 -34.55
N GLY A 24 -10.46 -7.13 -33.26
CA GLY A 24 -9.62 -6.09 -32.67
C GLY A 24 -10.28 -4.72 -32.61
N ASN A 25 -11.57 -4.58 -32.95
CA ASN A 25 -12.26 -3.30 -32.88
C ASN A 25 -12.48 -2.90 -31.41
N VAL A 26 -12.06 -1.70 -31.06
CA VAL A 26 -12.19 -1.14 -29.71
C VAL A 26 -13.37 -0.17 -29.68
N THR A 27 -14.30 -0.37 -28.75
CA THR A 27 -15.44 0.52 -28.51
C THR A 27 -15.32 1.12 -27.11
N TRP A 28 -15.31 2.45 -27.02
CA TRP A 28 -15.34 3.18 -25.76
C TRP A 28 -16.72 3.07 -25.10
N ILE A 29 -16.72 2.94 -23.77
CA ILE A 29 -17.93 2.73 -22.95
C ILE A 29 -18.11 3.84 -21.92
N SER A 30 -17.04 4.22 -21.22
CA SER A 30 -17.12 5.18 -20.11
C SER A 30 -15.79 5.87 -19.83
N GLU A 31 -15.87 7.06 -19.26
CA GLU A 31 -14.73 7.80 -18.71
C GLU A 31 -14.07 7.06 -17.55
N ALA A 32 -12.82 7.45 -17.24
CA ALA A 32 -12.12 6.99 -16.04
C ALA A 32 -12.85 7.38 -14.75
N TYR A 33 -12.54 6.66 -13.67
CA TYR A 33 -13.05 6.82 -12.31
C TYR A 33 -14.58 6.71 -12.16
N SER A 34 -15.26 6.18 -13.18
CA SER A 34 -16.71 6.01 -13.18
C SER A 34 -17.14 4.72 -12.47
N TYR A 35 -16.45 3.61 -12.72
CA TYR A 35 -16.67 2.31 -12.05
C TYR A 35 -15.42 1.43 -12.15
N LEU A 36 -15.39 0.34 -11.37
CA LEU A 36 -14.30 -0.62 -11.36
C LEU A 36 -14.54 -1.75 -12.37
N THR A 37 -13.48 -2.12 -13.08
CA THR A 37 -13.39 -3.38 -13.83
C THR A 37 -12.15 -4.15 -13.43
N GLY A 38 -12.25 -5.47 -13.45
CA GLY A 38 -11.18 -6.36 -13.05
C GLY A 38 -11.14 -7.61 -13.92
N GLY A 39 -10.04 -8.33 -13.83
CA GLY A 39 -9.82 -9.49 -14.66
C GLY A 39 -8.46 -10.14 -14.47
N THR A 40 -8.19 -11.11 -15.33
CA THR A 40 -6.98 -11.93 -15.33
C THR A 40 -5.88 -11.29 -16.19
N VAL A 41 -4.63 -11.60 -15.84
CA VAL A 41 -3.43 -11.20 -16.58
C VAL A 41 -2.55 -12.44 -16.74
N GLY A 42 -1.93 -12.61 -17.90
CA GLY A 42 -0.96 -13.68 -18.11
C GLY A 42 0.29 -13.48 -17.25
N ALA A 43 0.98 -14.57 -16.91
CA ALA A 43 2.16 -14.52 -16.06
C ALA A 43 3.21 -13.52 -16.62
N PRO A 44 3.62 -12.49 -15.86
CA PRO A 44 4.50 -11.46 -16.37
C PRO A 44 5.96 -11.94 -16.45
N SER A 45 6.73 -11.32 -17.34
CA SER A 45 8.20 -11.35 -17.33
C SER A 45 8.73 -10.20 -16.48
N SER A 46 9.89 -10.37 -15.87
CA SER A 46 10.54 -9.37 -15.01
C SER A 46 11.79 -8.78 -15.65
N SER A 47 11.98 -7.48 -15.47
CA SER A 47 13.22 -6.75 -15.72
C SER A 47 13.44 -5.79 -14.56
N ASP A 48 14.30 -6.16 -13.61
CA ASP A 48 14.59 -5.42 -12.38
C ASP A 48 13.31 -5.00 -11.62
N TYR A 49 13.01 -3.70 -11.60
CA TYR A 49 11.89 -3.09 -10.87
C TYR A 49 10.59 -3.01 -11.68
N ILE A 50 10.57 -3.55 -12.90
CA ILE A 50 9.41 -3.56 -13.78
C ILE A 50 9.04 -4.99 -14.14
N ILE A 51 7.75 -5.32 -14.04
CA ILE A 51 7.18 -6.54 -14.61
C ILE A 51 6.24 -6.18 -15.75
N SER A 52 6.21 -7.01 -16.78
CA SER A 52 5.41 -6.77 -17.98
C SER A 52 4.66 -8.01 -18.45
N SER A 53 3.45 -7.81 -18.95
CA SER A 53 2.63 -8.85 -19.57
C SER A 53 1.92 -8.28 -20.81
N TRP A 54 1.15 -9.11 -21.52
CA TRP A 54 0.47 -8.76 -22.78
C TRP A 54 -1.06 -8.92 -22.71
N PRO A 55 -1.74 -8.33 -21.70
CA PRO A 55 -3.17 -8.55 -21.53
C PRO A 55 -4.04 -7.80 -22.56
N GLY A 56 -3.49 -6.91 -23.39
CA GLY A 56 -4.26 -6.31 -24.50
C GLY A 56 -4.52 -7.29 -25.67
N ASN A 57 -3.86 -8.46 -25.65
CA ASN A 57 -4.28 -9.63 -26.40
C ASN A 57 -5.42 -10.34 -25.65
N VAL A 58 -6.57 -9.66 -25.52
CA VAL A 58 -7.66 -10.05 -24.60
C VAL A 58 -8.32 -11.40 -24.91
N PHE A 59 -8.12 -11.94 -26.12
CA PHE A 59 -8.60 -13.25 -26.53
C PHE A 59 -7.52 -14.34 -26.50
N ASP A 60 -6.28 -14.02 -26.13
CA ASP A 60 -5.21 -15.00 -25.96
C ASP A 60 -5.44 -15.76 -24.65
N PRO A 61 -5.61 -17.10 -24.69
CA PRO A 61 -5.88 -17.90 -23.49
C PRO A 61 -4.77 -17.83 -22.45
N ILE A 62 -3.54 -17.42 -22.80
CA ILE A 62 -2.45 -17.22 -21.83
C ILE A 62 -2.80 -16.17 -20.76
N ASN A 63 -3.70 -15.24 -21.09
CA ASN A 63 -4.13 -14.18 -20.18
C ASN A 63 -5.32 -14.57 -19.29
N GLY A 64 -5.81 -15.81 -19.40
CA GLY A 64 -6.99 -16.28 -18.69
C GLY A 64 -8.32 -15.83 -19.31
N PRO A 65 -9.45 -16.29 -18.74
CA PRO A 65 -10.77 -16.14 -19.36
C PRO A 65 -11.32 -14.71 -19.31
N LEU A 66 -10.78 -13.84 -18.45
CA LEU A 66 -11.24 -12.48 -18.24
C LEU A 66 -10.09 -11.50 -18.42
N SER A 67 -9.34 -11.62 -19.52
CA SER A 67 -8.16 -10.79 -19.76
C SER A 67 -8.49 -9.30 -19.65
N SER A 68 -7.73 -8.56 -18.83
CA SER A 68 -7.95 -7.14 -18.56
C SER A 68 -6.70 -6.32 -18.91
N TYR A 69 -6.86 -5.38 -19.85
CA TYR A 69 -5.83 -4.44 -20.28
C TYR A 69 -6.05 -3.06 -19.63
N GLY A 70 -5.00 -2.48 -19.07
CA GLY A 70 -5.10 -1.16 -18.41
C GLY A 70 -5.16 -0.01 -19.41
N ALA A 71 -6.03 0.97 -19.13
CA ALA A 71 -6.26 2.17 -19.92
C ALA A 71 -5.90 3.44 -19.11
N PRO A 72 -5.96 4.66 -19.70
CA PRO A 72 -5.77 5.89 -18.94
C PRO A 72 -6.71 5.97 -17.74
N GLY A 73 -6.16 6.32 -16.57
CA GLY A 73 -6.88 6.27 -15.28
C GLY A 73 -6.63 4.99 -14.47
N ASP A 74 -6.12 3.91 -15.08
CA ASP A 74 -5.67 2.72 -14.34
C ASP A 74 -4.26 2.86 -13.75
N SER A 75 -3.56 3.98 -13.97
CA SER A 75 -2.25 4.22 -13.37
C SER A 75 -2.31 4.10 -11.84
N GLY A 76 -1.40 3.34 -11.24
CA GLY A 76 -1.40 3.02 -9.81
C GLY A 76 -2.28 1.84 -9.40
N SER A 77 -3.12 1.32 -10.31
CA SER A 77 -3.99 0.17 -10.03
C SER A 77 -3.19 -1.11 -9.72
N PRO A 78 -3.65 -1.96 -8.78
CA PRO A 78 -2.88 -3.09 -8.29
C PRO A 78 -2.83 -4.26 -9.26
N LEU A 79 -1.69 -4.96 -9.26
CA LEU A 79 -1.57 -6.33 -9.73
C LEU A 79 -1.37 -7.25 -8.53
N PHE A 80 -2.25 -8.24 -8.40
CA PHE A 80 -2.18 -9.30 -7.42
C PHE A 80 -1.66 -10.58 -8.06
N ALA A 81 -0.93 -11.37 -7.29
CA ALA A 81 -0.56 -12.74 -7.62
C ALA A 81 -0.99 -13.69 -6.51
N TYR A 82 -1.44 -14.89 -6.86
CA TYR A 82 -1.60 -15.95 -5.88
C TYR A 82 -0.26 -16.65 -5.66
N ASP A 83 0.31 -16.52 -4.46
CA ASP A 83 1.53 -17.22 -4.05
C ASP A 83 1.14 -18.59 -3.47
N SER A 84 1.33 -19.64 -4.26
CA SER A 84 0.97 -21.02 -3.90
C SER A 84 1.79 -21.58 -2.75
N TRP A 85 2.99 -21.05 -2.50
CA TRP A 85 3.84 -21.49 -1.39
C TRP A 85 3.38 -20.91 -0.06
N GLN A 86 2.80 -19.70 -0.10
CA GLN A 86 2.22 -19.04 1.06
C GLN A 86 0.70 -19.21 1.15
N GLU A 87 0.09 -19.88 0.18
CA GLU A 87 -1.35 -20.12 0.05
C GLU A 87 -2.19 -18.84 0.19
N LYS A 88 -1.72 -17.71 -0.36
CA LYS A 88 -2.39 -16.41 -0.24
C LYS A 88 -2.19 -15.50 -1.44
N TRP A 89 -3.11 -14.55 -1.59
CA TRP A 89 -2.94 -13.44 -2.54
C TRP A 89 -1.97 -12.40 -1.99
N VAL A 90 -1.09 -11.91 -2.87
CA VAL A 90 -0.11 -10.85 -2.57
C VAL A 90 -0.17 -9.77 -3.64
N ILE A 91 0.10 -8.52 -3.27
CA ILE A 91 0.30 -7.43 -4.23
C ILE A 91 1.74 -7.51 -4.76
N VAL A 92 1.90 -7.50 -6.09
CA VAL A 92 3.22 -7.63 -6.74
C VAL A 92 3.65 -6.38 -7.49
N GLY A 93 2.72 -5.48 -7.80
CA GLY A 93 3.05 -4.20 -8.39
C GLY A 93 1.85 -3.31 -8.65
N VAL A 94 2.13 -2.11 -9.18
CA VAL A 94 1.14 -1.11 -9.57
C VAL A 94 1.33 -0.70 -11.02
N LEU A 95 0.24 -0.52 -11.78
CA LEU A 95 0.31 -0.27 -13.22
C LEU A 95 0.98 1.09 -13.49
N SER A 96 1.97 1.12 -14.39
CA SER A 96 2.76 2.32 -14.67
C SER A 96 2.70 2.79 -16.13
N THR A 97 2.13 1.99 -17.04
CA THR A 97 2.17 2.30 -18.48
C THR A 97 0.85 2.09 -19.18
N TRP A 98 0.64 2.87 -20.24
CA TRP A 98 -0.37 2.65 -21.26
C TRP A 98 0.28 2.85 -22.64
N THR A 99 -0.12 2.03 -23.63
CA THR A 99 0.51 2.02 -24.97
C THR A 99 -0.52 2.21 -26.09
N GLY A 100 -1.60 2.94 -25.83
CA GLY A 100 -2.69 3.19 -26.77
C GLY A 100 -3.86 2.21 -26.63
N GLU A 101 -5.00 2.55 -27.23
CA GLU A 101 -6.24 1.79 -27.22
C GLU A 101 -6.07 0.40 -27.88
N ASN A 102 -5.24 0.34 -28.92
CA ASN A 102 -4.85 -0.90 -29.60
C ASN A 102 -3.58 -1.53 -29.01
N GLY A 103 -3.10 -1.01 -27.89
CA GLY A 103 -1.94 -1.52 -27.19
C GLY A 103 -2.15 -2.95 -26.68
N THR A 104 -1.04 -3.68 -26.55
CA THR A 104 -1.06 -5.07 -26.06
C THR A 104 -0.34 -5.22 -24.74
N ASN A 105 0.63 -4.33 -24.45
CA ASN A 105 1.55 -4.46 -23.33
C ASN A 105 1.11 -3.63 -22.12
N SER A 106 1.16 -4.26 -20.95
CA SER A 106 1.04 -3.56 -19.66
C SER A 106 2.31 -3.79 -18.85
N ARG A 107 2.75 -2.75 -18.14
CA ARG A 107 3.89 -2.79 -17.23
C ARG A 107 3.47 -2.30 -15.85
N TRP A 108 4.02 -2.93 -14.83
CA TRP A 108 3.82 -2.59 -13.44
C TRP A 108 5.16 -2.32 -12.78
N ALA A 109 5.21 -1.29 -11.95
CA ALA A 109 6.29 -1.10 -11.00
C ALA A 109 6.15 -2.12 -9.88
N VAL A 110 7.21 -2.90 -9.63
CA VAL A 110 7.24 -3.88 -8.54
C VAL A 110 7.23 -3.15 -7.21
N ILE A 111 6.55 -3.72 -6.22
CA ILE A 111 6.46 -3.15 -4.87
C ILE A 111 7.87 -3.04 -4.24
N PRO A 112 8.38 -1.82 -3.95
CA PRO A 112 9.74 -1.63 -3.45
C PRO A 112 9.77 -1.82 -1.93
N LEU A 113 10.05 -3.05 -1.46
CA LEU A 113 9.97 -3.39 -0.03
C LEU A 113 10.85 -2.51 0.85
N ASP A 114 12.12 -2.29 0.50
CA ASP A 114 13.04 -1.45 1.26
C ASP A 114 12.52 -0.01 1.44
N PHE A 115 11.87 0.54 0.41
CA PHE A 115 11.28 1.88 0.48
C PHE A 115 10.09 1.91 1.43
N ILE A 116 9.23 0.89 1.37
CA ILE A 116 8.04 0.78 2.23
C ILE A 116 8.48 0.60 3.69
N GLU A 117 9.40 -0.33 3.96
CA GLU A 117 9.92 -0.59 5.31
C GLU A 117 10.57 0.66 5.91
N ARG A 118 11.37 1.39 5.12
CA ARG A 118 11.95 2.66 5.55
C ARG A 118 10.86 3.68 5.88
N THR A 119 9.87 3.85 5.00
CA THR A 119 8.78 4.82 5.22
C THR A 119 8.01 4.50 6.49
N LEU A 120 7.63 3.23 6.70
CA LEU A 120 6.95 2.78 7.92
C LEU A 120 7.80 3.00 9.18
N THR A 121 9.12 2.88 9.07
CA THR A 121 10.05 3.07 10.20
C THR A 121 10.25 4.55 10.52
N GLU A 122 10.35 5.42 9.51
CA GLU A 122 10.52 6.87 9.65
C GLU A 122 9.35 7.55 10.38
N ASP A 123 8.17 6.91 10.40
CA ASP A 123 6.99 7.39 11.10
C ASP A 123 6.83 6.90 12.53
N ASN A 124 7.75 6.09 13.06
CA ASN A 124 7.72 5.67 14.46
C ASN A 124 8.65 6.52 15.34
N ASP A 125 8.14 6.94 16.50
CA ASP A 125 8.99 7.32 17.62
C ASP A 125 9.65 6.08 18.25
N VAL A 126 10.60 6.31 19.15
CA VAL A 126 11.22 5.21 19.93
C VAL A 126 10.16 4.44 20.71
N SER A 127 10.26 3.11 20.73
CA SER A 127 9.33 2.27 21.49
C SER A 127 9.35 2.62 22.98
N VAL A 128 8.15 2.72 23.56
CA VAL A 128 7.92 3.02 24.97
C VAL A 128 7.72 1.71 25.71
N THR A 129 8.58 1.44 26.68
CA THR A 129 8.51 0.22 27.49
C THR A 129 8.07 0.56 28.90
N PHE A 130 6.92 0.03 29.32
CA PHE A 130 6.46 0.15 30.69
C PHE A 130 7.27 -0.77 31.61
N ASN A 131 7.84 -0.21 32.67
CA ASN A 131 8.53 -0.97 33.70
C ASN A 131 7.55 -1.36 34.81
N SER A 132 7.15 -2.64 34.82
CA SER A 132 6.23 -3.20 35.81
C SER A 132 6.81 -3.35 37.22
N SER A 133 8.11 -3.10 37.40
CA SER A 133 8.75 -3.11 38.73
C SER A 133 8.55 -1.78 39.47
N LEU A 134 8.09 -0.75 38.75
CA LEU A 134 7.73 0.56 39.28
C LEU A 134 6.22 0.59 39.54
N SER A 135 5.81 1.28 40.59
CA SER A 135 4.38 1.45 40.91
C SER A 135 3.77 2.64 40.18
N GLU A 136 4.59 3.54 39.66
CA GLU A 136 4.19 4.74 38.96
C GLU A 136 3.70 4.44 37.53
N PRO A 137 2.62 5.09 37.06
CA PRO A 137 2.20 5.01 35.66
C PRO A 137 3.17 5.77 34.74
N LEU A 138 3.09 5.51 33.43
CA LEU A 138 3.67 6.38 32.40
C LEU A 138 2.87 7.68 32.34
N LEU A 139 3.49 8.80 32.67
CA LEU A 139 2.91 10.12 32.59
C LEU A 139 3.04 10.65 31.16
N TRP A 140 1.90 10.89 30.50
CA TRP A 140 1.86 11.42 29.15
C TRP A 140 1.55 12.92 29.17
N SER A 141 2.55 13.74 28.91
CA SER A 141 2.41 15.20 28.75
C SER A 141 2.50 15.61 27.29
N PHE A 142 1.83 16.70 26.92
CA PHE A 142 1.82 17.22 25.56
C PHE A 142 1.66 18.74 25.55
N ASP A 143 2.44 19.40 24.69
CA ASP A 143 2.33 20.81 24.37
C ASP A 143 1.72 20.97 22.98
N GLN A 144 0.46 21.42 22.94
CA GLN A 144 -0.29 21.62 21.70
C GLN A 144 0.30 22.71 20.80
N SER A 145 1.04 23.68 21.37
CA SER A 145 1.62 24.77 20.59
C SER A 145 2.84 24.34 19.78
N SER A 146 3.64 23.43 20.33
CA SER A 146 4.83 22.88 19.67
C SER A 146 4.56 21.59 18.90
N GLY A 147 3.47 20.87 19.24
CA GLY A 147 3.18 19.54 18.71
C GLY A 147 4.08 18.46 19.31
N THR A 148 4.65 18.68 20.50
CA THR A 148 5.59 17.75 21.13
C THR A 148 5.12 17.34 22.52
N GLY A 149 5.36 16.09 22.88
CA GLY A 149 5.07 15.56 24.20
C GLY A 149 6.16 14.65 24.74
N SER A 150 5.89 14.09 25.91
CA SER A 150 6.73 13.06 26.50
C SER A 150 5.90 12.03 27.24
N LEU A 151 6.40 10.80 27.24
CA LEU A 151 5.93 9.71 28.09
C LEU A 151 7.03 9.40 29.10
N ALA A 152 6.77 9.62 30.39
CA ALA A 152 7.78 9.47 31.42
C ALA A 152 7.34 8.51 32.53
N GLN A 153 8.23 7.61 32.94
CA GLN A 153 8.05 6.75 34.10
C GLN A 153 9.30 6.84 34.98
N ALA A 154 9.13 7.34 36.20
CA ALA A 154 10.23 7.69 37.10
C ALA A 154 11.31 8.55 36.40
N SER A 155 12.53 8.03 36.22
CA SER A 155 13.65 8.75 35.60
C SER A 155 13.74 8.59 34.08
N ILE A 156 12.95 7.70 33.48
CA ILE A 156 12.97 7.45 32.03
C ILE A 156 11.92 8.33 31.37
N SER A 157 12.29 9.00 30.29
CA SER A 157 11.40 9.83 29.48
C SER A 157 11.62 9.54 28.00
N TYR A 158 10.53 9.28 27.30
CA TYR A 158 10.46 9.08 25.86
C TYR A 158 9.83 10.32 25.23
N LYS A 159 10.40 10.80 24.12
CA LYS A 159 9.78 11.86 23.34
C LYS A 159 8.61 11.29 22.54
N MET A 160 7.61 12.13 22.32
CA MET A 160 6.47 11.85 21.43
C MET A 160 6.23 13.08 20.55
N HIS A 161 5.88 12.85 19.29
CA HIS A 161 5.49 13.91 18.36
C HIS A 161 4.02 13.77 17.93
N GLY A 162 3.30 14.88 17.97
CA GLY A 162 1.91 14.99 17.53
C GLY A 162 1.74 15.99 16.40
N GLN A 163 0.49 16.36 16.14
CA GLN A 163 0.13 17.35 15.14
C GLN A 163 0.77 18.72 15.46
N LYS A 164 1.25 19.42 14.42
CA LYS A 164 1.81 20.77 14.54
C LYS A 164 1.05 21.76 13.66
N GLY A 165 0.23 22.61 14.26
CA GLY A 165 -0.71 23.44 13.50
C GLY A 165 -1.67 22.54 12.72
N ASP A 166 -1.74 22.70 11.40
CA ASP A 166 -2.56 21.85 10.52
C ASP A 166 -1.79 20.65 9.94
N ASP A 167 -0.50 20.49 10.28
CA ASP A 167 0.33 19.38 9.80
C ASP A 167 0.10 18.09 10.62
N LEU A 168 -0.72 17.20 10.08
CA LEU A 168 -0.97 15.88 10.65
C LEU A 168 0.25 14.95 10.54
N ASN A 169 1.12 15.15 9.54
CA ASN A 169 2.29 14.31 9.26
C ASN A 169 3.48 14.62 10.18
N ALA A 170 3.40 15.71 10.97
CA ALA A 170 4.34 15.97 12.05
C ALA A 170 4.24 14.93 13.19
N GLY A 171 3.07 14.30 13.33
CA GLY A 171 2.82 13.23 14.29
C GLY A 171 3.61 11.96 13.98
N LYS A 172 3.97 11.23 15.02
CA LYS A 172 4.69 9.95 14.91
C LYS A 172 3.99 8.87 15.73
N ASN A 173 4.04 7.64 15.24
CA ASN A 173 3.47 6.48 15.90
C ASN A 173 4.22 6.20 17.21
N VAL A 174 3.49 5.80 18.24
CA VAL A 174 4.07 5.34 19.51
C VAL A 174 3.76 3.86 19.70
N VAL A 175 4.81 3.04 19.84
CA VAL A 175 4.69 1.61 20.10
C VAL A 175 4.88 1.34 21.60
N PHE A 176 3.86 0.78 22.24
CA PHE A 176 3.89 0.43 23.67
C PHE A 176 4.22 -1.03 23.89
N SER A 177 5.07 -1.31 24.89
CA SER A 177 5.41 -2.67 25.32
C SER A 177 5.57 -2.76 26.85
N GLY A 178 5.73 -3.97 27.38
CA GLY A 178 5.80 -4.24 28.82
C GLY A 178 4.49 -4.81 29.39
N ASN A 179 4.55 -5.31 30.62
CA ASN A 179 3.42 -6.00 31.26
C ASN A 179 2.67 -5.09 32.23
N GLY A 180 1.34 -5.15 32.22
CA GLY A 180 0.50 -4.41 33.19
C GLY A 180 0.60 -2.89 33.04
N GLY A 181 0.82 -2.40 31.82
CA GLY A 181 1.03 -0.98 31.54
C GLY A 181 -0.10 -0.08 32.00
N GLN A 182 0.27 1.05 32.62
CA GLN A 182 -0.65 2.11 32.99
C GLN A 182 -0.12 3.44 32.43
N ILE A 183 -1.01 4.21 31.80
CA ILE A 183 -0.70 5.52 31.23
C ILE A 183 -1.66 6.53 31.85
N ASP A 184 -1.11 7.64 32.35
CA ASP A 184 -1.86 8.76 32.92
C ASP A 184 -1.67 9.99 32.02
N ILE A 185 -2.75 10.39 31.34
CA ILE A 185 -2.75 11.48 30.37
C ILE A 185 -2.90 12.81 31.10
N ARG A 186 -1.88 13.66 31.03
CA ARG A 186 -1.80 14.94 31.75
C ARG A 186 -2.33 16.12 30.94
N ASN A 187 -2.39 16.01 29.63
CA ASN A 187 -2.84 17.03 28.70
C ASN A 187 -3.66 16.39 27.59
N ASP A 188 -4.56 17.16 26.96
CA ASP A 188 -5.20 16.71 25.72
C ASP A 188 -4.12 16.48 24.66
N VAL A 189 -4.17 15.32 24.01
CA VAL A 189 -3.17 14.92 22.99
C VAL A 189 -3.81 14.97 21.61
N SER A 190 -3.19 15.73 20.71
CA SER A 190 -3.50 15.71 19.27
C SER A 190 -2.35 15.05 18.53
N GLN A 191 -2.42 13.75 18.30
CA GLN A 191 -1.31 12.96 17.74
C GLN A 191 -1.16 13.09 16.22
N GLY A 192 -2.13 13.68 15.53
CA GLY A 192 -2.10 13.82 14.06
C GLY A 192 -2.35 12.48 13.37
N ALA A 193 -1.45 12.09 12.47
CA ALA A 193 -1.49 10.82 11.74
C ALA A 193 -0.70 9.68 12.42
N GLY A 194 -0.14 9.92 13.61
CA GLY A 194 0.57 8.92 14.42
C GLY A 194 -0.33 8.07 15.31
#